data_AF-A0A2R2ZJC3-F1
#
_entry.id   AF-A0A2R2ZJC3-F1
#
_cell.length_a   1.000
_cell.length_b   1.000
_cell.length_c   1.000
_cell.angle_alpha   90.00
_cell.angle_beta   90.00
_cell.angle_gamma   90.00
#
_symmetry.space_group_name_H-M   'P 1'
#
loop_
_entity.id
_entity.type
_entity.pdbx_description
1 polymer ?
#
loop_
_entity_poly.entity_id
_entity_poly.type
_entity_poly.pdbx_seq_one_letter_code
_entity_poly.pdbx_strand_id
1 'polypeptide(L)'
;MAREQTAIVSLTVTEKGYCTEAASGELDLNNPLIKHDLAQPDQPKSAIGYIVEALRLRREQGLKAFTVMSCDNVRENGHVARAAVLGLAKARDTALADWIETHVTFPCTMVDRIVPAATAETLDDIAASSGFTIRAPSPVSRSASGSLKIISLMVVRSGTA
;
A
#
# COMPACT_ATOMS: atom_id res chain seq x y z
N MET A 1 -3.46 9.56 -6.43
CA MET A 1 -2.01 9.29 -6.37
C MET A 1 -1.23 9.94 -7.52
N ALA A 2 -1.80 10.09 -8.72
CA ALA A 2 -1.06 10.57 -9.91
C ALA A 2 -0.60 12.04 -9.92
N ARG A 3 -0.94 12.87 -8.92
CA ARG A 3 -0.49 14.28 -8.85
C ARG A 3 1.02 14.39 -8.87
N GLU A 4 1.59 15.31 -9.65
CA GLU A 4 3.04 15.45 -9.85
C GLU A 4 3.84 15.45 -8.54
N GLN A 5 3.35 16.17 -7.51
CA GLN A 5 4.03 16.32 -6.23
C GLN A 5 4.13 15.02 -5.43
N THR A 6 3.36 13.98 -5.75
CA THR A 6 3.49 12.67 -5.09
C THR A 6 4.86 12.07 -5.42
N ALA A 7 5.73 11.98 -4.41
CA ALA A 7 7.08 11.43 -4.54
C ALA A 7 7.19 10.01 -3.96
N ILE A 8 6.44 9.70 -2.89
CA ILE A 8 6.45 8.39 -2.25
C ILE A 8 5.02 7.96 -1.95
N VAL A 9 4.73 6.69 -2.18
CA VAL A 9 3.52 6.00 -1.74
C VAL A 9 3.96 4.93 -0.75
N SER A 10 3.59 5.07 0.52
CA SER A 10 3.92 4.07 1.55
C SER A 10 2.74 3.16 1.90
N LEU A 11 3.05 1.92 2.30
CA LEU A 11 2.10 0.85 2.54
C LEU A 11 2.17 0.33 3.97
N THR A 12 1.01 0.24 4.64
CA THR A 12 0.80 -0.58 5.85
C THR A 12 -0.45 -1.43 5.65
N VAL A 13 -0.40 -2.37 4.71
CA VAL A 13 -1.58 -3.11 4.20
C VAL A 13 -1.67 -4.53 4.75
N THR A 14 -0.75 -4.92 5.63
CA THR A 14 -0.50 -6.29 6.11
C THR A 14 -0.07 -7.24 5.01
N GLU A 15 0.37 -8.44 5.38
CA GLU A 15 0.86 -9.48 4.47
C GLU A 15 -0.16 -9.82 3.37
N LYS A 16 -1.45 -9.82 3.72
CA LYS A 16 -2.54 -10.13 2.78
C LYS A 16 -2.82 -9.00 1.79
N GLY A 17 -2.43 -7.76 2.12
CA GLY A 17 -2.67 -6.60 1.27
C GLY A 17 -1.87 -6.60 -0.03
N TYR A 18 -0.75 -7.33 -0.07
CA TYR A 18 0.08 -7.50 -1.26
C TYR A 18 -0.53 -8.44 -2.30
N CYS A 19 -1.55 -9.23 -1.91
CA CYS A 19 -2.18 -10.22 -2.77
C CYS A 19 -1.19 -11.23 -3.38
N THR A 20 -0.13 -11.57 -2.64
CA THR A 20 0.89 -12.53 -3.07
C THR A 20 0.65 -13.92 -2.49
N GLU A 21 1.08 -14.96 -3.18
CA GLU A 21 1.10 -16.32 -2.63
C GLU A 21 2.23 -16.46 -1.60
N ALA A 22 1.94 -17.08 -0.45
CA ALA A 22 2.93 -17.21 0.62
C ALA A 22 4.13 -18.10 0.25
N ALA A 23 3.96 -19.04 -0.68
CA ALA A 23 5.00 -19.98 -1.07
C ALA A 23 6.00 -19.38 -2.06
N SER A 24 5.51 -18.61 -3.05
CA SER A 24 6.31 -18.04 -4.12
C SER A 24 6.71 -16.58 -3.86
N GLY A 25 5.94 -15.85 -3.05
CA GLY A 25 6.09 -14.40 -2.89
C GLY A 25 5.63 -13.60 -4.11
N GLU A 26 5.12 -14.27 -5.14
CA GLU A 26 4.65 -13.68 -6.38
C GLU A 26 3.17 -13.29 -6.28
N LEU A 27 2.71 -12.41 -7.17
CA LEU A 27 1.31 -12.01 -7.21
C LEU A 27 0.38 -13.20 -7.48
N ASP A 28 -0.63 -13.39 -6.63
CA ASP A 28 -1.68 -14.36 -6.84
C ASP A 28 -2.73 -13.82 -7.83
N LEU A 29 -2.62 -14.23 -9.10
CA LEU A 29 -3.59 -13.90 -10.15
C LEU A 29 -4.97 -14.52 -9.91
N ASN A 30 -5.09 -15.51 -9.02
CA ASN A 30 -6.38 -16.09 -8.65
C ASN A 30 -7.12 -15.29 -7.59
N ASN A 31 -6.44 -14.37 -6.90
CA ASN A 31 -7.02 -13.52 -5.87
C ASN A 31 -8.21 -12.70 -6.44
N PRO A 32 -9.38 -12.69 -5.76
CA PRO A 32 -10.56 -11.97 -6.24
C PRO A 32 -10.35 -10.47 -6.48
N LEU A 33 -9.51 -9.81 -5.67
CA LEU A 33 -9.20 -8.39 -5.85
C LEU A 33 -8.36 -8.17 -7.11
N ILE A 34 -7.39 -9.05 -7.38
CA ILE A 34 -6.54 -8.98 -8.57
C ILE A 34 -7.33 -9.28 -9.84
N LYS A 35 -8.23 -10.26 -9.81
CA LYS A 35 -9.16 -10.52 -10.92
C LYS A 35 -10.06 -9.31 -11.21
N HIS A 36 -10.60 -8.67 -10.17
CA HIS A 36 -11.37 -7.43 -10.34
C HIS A 36 -10.51 -6.33 -10.98
N ASP A 37 -9.31 -6.10 -10.46
CA ASP A 37 -8.43 -5.03 -10.93
C ASP A 37 -7.93 -5.26 -12.37
N LEU A 38 -7.74 -6.51 -12.80
CA LEU A 38 -7.43 -6.84 -14.19
C LEU A 38 -8.63 -6.60 -15.12
N ALA A 39 -9.85 -6.92 -14.66
CA ALA A 39 -11.07 -6.74 -15.44
C ALA A 39 -11.52 -5.27 -15.52
N GLN A 40 -11.28 -4.48 -14.47
CA GLN A 40 -11.69 -3.09 -14.34
C GLN A 40 -10.52 -2.22 -13.84
N PRO A 41 -9.48 -2.05 -14.66
CA PRO A 41 -8.22 -1.47 -14.20
C PRO A 41 -8.28 0.02 -13.86
N ASP A 42 -9.26 0.75 -14.39
CA ASP A 42 -9.48 2.17 -14.08
C ASP A 42 -10.30 2.36 -12.79
N GLN A 43 -10.82 1.27 -12.21
CA GLN A 43 -11.58 1.24 -10.95
C GLN A 43 -11.05 0.14 -10.01
N PRO A 44 -9.76 0.20 -9.62
CA PRO A 44 -9.15 -0.83 -8.80
C PRO A 44 -9.71 -0.84 -7.38
N LYS A 45 -9.62 -2.01 -6.75
CA LYS A 45 -10.01 -2.26 -5.36
C LYS A 45 -8.83 -2.67 -4.48
N SER A 46 -7.78 -3.26 -5.05
CA SER A 46 -6.57 -3.58 -4.28
C SER A 46 -5.62 -2.39 -4.19
N ALA A 47 -4.78 -2.36 -3.15
CA ALA A 47 -3.72 -1.36 -3.03
C ALA A 47 -2.75 -1.42 -4.22
N ILE A 48 -2.45 -2.64 -4.70
CA ILE A 48 -1.57 -2.88 -5.86
C ILE A 48 -2.19 -2.33 -7.14
N GLY A 49 -3.49 -2.52 -7.35
CA GLY A 49 -4.23 -1.95 -8.48
C GLY A 49 -4.20 -0.42 -8.50
N TYR A 50 -4.44 0.22 -7.35
CA TYR A 50 -4.32 1.68 -7.24
C TYR A 50 -2.91 2.19 -7.56
N ILE A 51 -1.87 1.47 -7.16
CA ILE A 51 -0.47 1.80 -7.48
C ILE A 51 -0.21 1.68 -8.97
N VAL A 52 -0.54 0.54 -9.58
CA VAL A 52 -0.30 0.30 -11.01
C VAL A 52 -1.06 1.30 -11.87
N GLU A 53 -2.33 1.57 -11.54
CA GLU A 53 -3.13 2.54 -12.30
C GLU A 53 -2.60 3.97 -12.16
N ALA A 54 -2.17 4.37 -10.95
CA ALA A 54 -1.55 5.68 -10.77
C ALA A 54 -0.23 5.81 -11.55
N LEU A 55 0.58 4.75 -11.62
CA LEU A 55 1.83 4.74 -12.38
C LEU A 55 1.58 4.80 -13.88
N ARG A 56 0.56 4.09 -14.39
CA ARG A 56 0.12 4.20 -15.79
C ARG A 56 -0.27 5.63 -16.15
N LEU A 57 -1.13 6.25 -15.34
CA LEU A 57 -1.55 7.64 -15.54
C LEU A 57 -0.36 8.61 -15.56
N ARG A 58 0.62 8.40 -14.67
CA ARG A 58 1.83 9.22 -14.65
C ARG A 58 2.68 9.03 -15.90
N ARG A 59 2.87 7.79 -16.34
CA ARG A 59 3.58 7.46 -17.60
C ARG A 59 2.93 8.18 -18.79
N GLU A 60 1.61 8.12 -18.91
CA GLU A 60 0.87 8.78 -20.01
C GLU A 60 0.96 10.30 -19.97
N GLN A 61 1.02 10.88 -18.77
CA GLN A 61 1.17 12.32 -18.57
C GLN A 61 2.62 12.80 -18.62
N GLY A 62 3.60 11.90 -18.86
CA GLY A 62 5.02 12.24 -18.85
C GLY A 62 5.57 12.62 -17.47
N LEU A 63 4.88 12.23 -16.39
CA LEU A 63 5.29 12.51 -15.02
C LEU A 63 6.28 11.47 -14.51
N LYS A 64 7.23 11.89 -13.66
CA LYS A 64 8.18 10.99 -13.01
C LYS A 64 7.47 9.96 -12.13
N ALA A 65 7.94 8.72 -12.08
CA ALA A 65 7.44 7.73 -11.12
C ALA A 65 7.63 8.17 -9.65
N PHE A 66 6.84 7.58 -8.74
CA PHE A 66 7.03 7.70 -7.30
C PHE A 66 7.68 6.43 -6.74
N THR A 67 8.31 6.52 -5.57
CA THR A 67 8.79 5.36 -4.81
C THR A 67 7.62 4.63 -4.15
N VAL A 68 7.64 3.30 -4.17
CA VAL A 68 6.69 2.46 -3.40
C VAL A 68 7.43 1.92 -2.17
N MET A 69 7.07 2.39 -0.99
CA MET A 69 7.77 2.07 0.25
C MET A 69 6.89 1.24 1.19
N SER A 70 7.17 -0.05 1.31
CA SER A 70 6.51 -0.85 2.33
C SER A 70 6.96 -0.43 3.74
N CYS A 71 6.01 -0.36 4.66
CA CYS A 71 6.21 -0.25 6.10
C CYS A 71 5.51 -1.39 6.85
N ASP A 72 5.18 -2.49 6.16
CA ASP A 72 4.68 -3.71 6.79
C ASP A 72 5.79 -4.57 7.37
N ASN A 73 5.46 -5.32 8.43
CA ASN A 73 6.35 -6.29 9.06
C ASN A 73 6.44 -7.59 8.25
N VAL A 74 6.98 -7.47 7.03
CA VAL A 74 7.24 -8.57 6.11
C VAL A 74 8.74 -8.61 5.84
N ARG A 75 9.34 -9.81 5.81
CA ARG A 75 10.73 -9.96 5.40
C ARG A 75 10.88 -9.48 3.95
N GLU A 76 11.90 -8.66 3.69
CA GLU A 76 12.17 -8.19 2.33
C GLU A 76 10.95 -7.50 1.69
N ASN A 77 10.22 -6.73 2.49
CA ASN A 77 8.94 -6.14 2.13
C ASN A 77 8.96 -5.28 0.84
N GLY A 78 10.09 -4.63 0.53
CA GLY A 78 10.29 -3.93 -0.74
C GLY A 78 10.27 -4.88 -1.94
N HIS A 79 10.90 -6.06 -1.82
CA HIS A 79 10.87 -7.08 -2.86
C HIS A 79 9.47 -7.68 -3.05
N VAL A 80 8.73 -7.90 -1.96
CA VAL A 80 7.32 -8.34 -2.03
C VAL A 80 6.44 -7.30 -2.73
N ALA A 81 6.58 -6.03 -2.37
CA ALA A 81 5.87 -4.93 -3.03
C ALA A 81 6.22 -4.86 -4.53
N ARG A 82 7.51 -5.03 -4.87
CA ARG A 82 7.99 -5.04 -6.26
C ARG A 82 7.37 -6.19 -7.06
N ALA A 83 7.40 -7.41 -6.52
CA ALA A 83 6.85 -8.60 -7.16
C ALA A 83 5.34 -8.43 -7.42
N ALA A 84 4.59 -7.97 -6.42
CA ALA A 84 3.16 -7.72 -6.56
C ALA A 84 2.83 -6.67 -7.64
N VAL A 85 3.52 -5.53 -7.61
CA VAL A 85 3.28 -4.42 -8.57
C VAL A 85 3.68 -4.81 -9.99
N LEU A 86 4.86 -5.43 -10.17
CA LEU A 86 5.31 -5.87 -11.50
C LEU A 86 4.47 -7.03 -12.03
N GLY A 87 4.05 -7.96 -11.17
CA GLY A 87 3.16 -9.06 -11.54
C GLY A 87 1.84 -8.55 -12.11
N LEU A 88 1.22 -7.56 -11.46
CA LEU A 88 -0.05 -6.98 -11.92
C LEU A 88 0.16 -6.16 -13.20
N ALA A 89 1.22 -5.34 -13.23
CA ALA A 89 1.55 -4.56 -14.40
C ALA A 89 1.79 -5.46 -15.62
N LYS A 90 2.55 -6.55 -15.47
CA LYS A 90 2.84 -7.50 -16.55
C LYS A 90 1.61 -8.23 -17.05
N ALA A 91 0.69 -8.60 -16.14
CA ALA A 91 -0.58 -9.20 -16.51
C ALA A 91 -1.52 -8.23 -17.25
N ARG A 92 -1.33 -6.91 -17.09
CA ARG A 92 -2.12 -5.87 -17.75
C ARG A 92 -1.50 -5.39 -19.08
N ASP A 93 -0.24 -4.98 -19.04
CA ASP A 93 0.54 -4.43 -20.16
C ASP A 93 2.03 -4.61 -19.88
N THR A 94 2.72 -5.41 -20.70
CA THR A 94 4.16 -5.66 -20.55
C THR A 94 4.99 -4.38 -20.68
N ALA A 95 4.60 -3.43 -21.54
CA ALA A 95 5.33 -2.17 -21.68
C ALA A 95 5.19 -1.27 -20.44
N LEU A 96 4.06 -1.38 -19.72
CA LEU A 96 3.89 -0.72 -18.43
C LEU A 96 4.78 -1.36 -17.37
N ALA A 97 4.87 -2.70 -17.35
CA ALA A 97 5.75 -3.42 -16.44
C ALA A 97 7.22 -3.00 -16.61
N ASP A 98 7.71 -2.99 -17.85
CA ASP A 98 9.10 -2.59 -18.16
C ASP A 98 9.38 -1.14 -17.73
N TRP A 99 8.40 -0.25 -17.96
CA TRP A 99 8.50 1.14 -17.52
C TRP A 99 8.54 1.25 -15.99
N ILE A 100 7.68 0.53 -15.27
CA ILE A 100 7.65 0.51 -13.81
C ILE A 100 8.97 -0.05 -13.27
N GLU A 101 9.46 -1.15 -13.83
CA GLU A 101 10.72 -1.79 -13.44
C GLU A 101 11.92 -0.83 -13.55
N THR A 102 11.91 0.02 -14.57
CA THR A 102 13.00 0.99 -14.82
C THR A 102 12.88 2.25 -13.96
N HIS A 103 11.66 2.73 -13.68
CA HIS A 103 11.46 4.07 -13.11
C HIS A 103 11.04 4.07 -11.64
N VAL A 104 10.49 2.97 -11.11
CA VAL A 104 9.99 2.87 -9.73
C VAL A 104 11.01 2.20 -8.82
N THR A 105 11.18 2.74 -7.61
CA THR A 105 12.02 2.14 -6.57
C THR A 105 11.18 1.51 -5.48
N PHE A 106 11.67 0.39 -4.93
CA PHE A 106 11.00 -0.42 -3.91
C PHE A 106 11.97 -0.72 -2.75
N PRO A 107 12.28 0.26 -1.89
CA PRO A 107 13.18 0.04 -0.77
C PRO A 107 12.59 -0.95 0.25
N CYS A 108 13.44 -1.82 0.77
CA CYS A 108 13.12 -2.63 1.95
C CYS A 108 13.28 -1.77 3.20
N THR A 109 12.37 -1.96 4.17
CA THR A 109 12.40 -1.28 5.46
C THR A 109 12.36 -2.28 6.60
N MET A 110 12.91 -1.88 7.75
CA MET A 110 12.70 -2.55 9.03
C MET A 110 11.88 -1.59 9.90
N VAL A 111 10.73 -2.05 10.37
CA VAL A 111 9.84 -1.29 11.24
C VAL A 111 9.70 -2.04 12.57
N ASP A 112 10.00 -1.36 13.67
CA ASP A 112 9.88 -1.95 14.99
C ASP A 112 9.26 -0.93 15.96
N ARG A 113 7.96 -1.12 16.20
CA ARG A 113 7.22 -0.43 17.25
C ARG A 113 6.02 -1.28 17.64
N ILE A 114 5.92 -1.60 18.92
CA ILE A 114 4.72 -2.22 19.48
C ILE A 114 3.63 -1.13 19.58
N VAL A 115 2.52 -1.34 18.86
CA VAL A 115 1.33 -0.48 18.91
C VAL A 115 0.12 -1.34 19.24
N PRO A 116 -0.33 -1.38 20.51
CA PRO A 116 -1.54 -2.09 20.88
C PRO A 116 -2.77 -1.56 20.15
N ALA A 117 -3.78 -2.40 19.97
CA ALA A 117 -5.05 -1.94 19.44
C ALA A 117 -5.68 -0.93 20.42
N ALA A 118 -6.17 0.19 19.88
CA ALA A 118 -6.96 1.12 20.67
C ALA A 118 -8.23 0.45 21.20
N THR A 119 -8.47 0.59 22.49
CA THR A 119 -9.66 0.13 23.22
C THR A 119 -10.41 1.35 23.75
N ALA A 120 -11.70 1.19 24.10
CA ALA A 120 -12.45 2.27 24.73
C ALA A 120 -11.72 2.81 25.98
N GLU A 121 -11.24 1.91 26.83
CA GLU A 121 -10.46 2.22 28.03
C GLU A 121 -9.19 3.03 27.73
N THR A 122 -8.37 2.60 26.77
CA THR A 122 -7.14 3.35 26.42
C THR A 122 -7.44 4.71 25.81
N LEU A 123 -8.56 4.88 25.10
CA LEU A 123 -8.99 6.18 24.57
C LEU A 123 -9.49 7.11 25.68
N ASP A 124 -10.22 6.58 26.65
CA ASP A 124 -10.73 7.30 27.82
C ASP A 124 -9.58 7.76 28.72
N ASP A 125 -8.59 6.91 28.96
CA ASP A 125 -7.37 7.26 29.72
C ASP A 125 -6.58 8.38 29.05
N ILE A 126 -6.43 8.32 27.72
CA ILE A 126 -5.77 9.39 26.96
C ILE A 126 -6.60 10.68 27.02
N ALA A 127 -7.93 10.60 26.90
CA ALA A 127 -8.79 11.77 26.98
C ALA A 127 -8.71 12.44 28.36
N ALA A 128 -8.73 11.64 29.43
CA ALA A 128 -8.64 12.12 30.81
C ALA A 128 -7.27 12.77 31.12
N SER A 129 -6.18 12.19 30.64
CA SER A 129 -4.82 12.69 30.89
C SER A 129 -4.43 13.88 30.00
N SER A 130 -4.96 13.96 28.78
CA SER A 130 -4.62 15.01 27.81
C SER A 130 -5.56 16.22 27.84
N GLY A 131 -6.79 16.06 28.36
CA GLY A 131 -7.83 17.09 28.33
C GLY A 131 -8.48 17.29 26.95
N PHE A 132 -8.16 16.43 25.97
CA PHE A 132 -8.72 16.46 24.62
C PHE A 132 -9.71 15.32 24.39
N THR A 133 -10.77 15.57 23.61
CA THR A 133 -11.65 14.50 23.13
C THR A 133 -10.91 13.67 22.08
N ILE A 134 -10.66 12.40 22.40
CA ILE A 134 -10.03 11.45 21.47
C ILE A 134 -11.12 10.74 20.66
N ARG A 135 -11.04 10.83 19.33
CA ARG A 135 -11.86 10.02 18.42
C ARG A 135 -10.99 8.91 17.84
N ALA A 136 -11.38 7.66 18.05
CA ALA A 136 -10.77 6.55 17.34
C ALA A 136 -11.09 6.64 15.83
N PRO A 137 -10.15 6.20 14.96
CA PRO A 137 -10.49 5.95 13.57
C PRO A 137 -11.63 4.91 13.49
N SER A 138 -12.59 5.10 12.58
CA SER A 138 -13.68 4.14 12.40
C SER A 138 -13.11 2.76 12.10
N PRO A 139 -13.59 1.68 12.73
CA PRO A 139 -13.07 0.35 12.47
C PRO A 139 -13.29 -0.03 11.01
N VAL A 140 -12.22 -0.06 10.22
CA VAL A 140 -12.18 -0.78 8.95
C VAL A 140 -12.06 -2.27 9.31
N SER A 141 -12.93 -3.10 8.74
CA SER A 141 -13.23 -4.50 9.13
C SER A 141 -12.12 -5.26 9.86
N ARG A 142 -12.43 -5.75 11.06
CA ARG A 142 -11.57 -6.65 11.85
C ARG A 142 -11.30 -7.95 11.07
N SER A 143 -10.04 -8.26 10.76
CA SER A 143 -9.63 -9.65 10.50
C SER A 143 -9.18 -10.29 11.83
N ALA A 144 -9.47 -11.57 12.03
CA ALA A 144 -9.41 -12.33 13.29
C ALA A 144 -8.07 -12.42 14.06
N SER A 145 -7.04 -11.64 13.72
CA SER A 145 -5.80 -11.51 14.48
C SER A 145 -5.76 -10.12 15.14
N GLY A 146 -5.90 -10.05 16.47
CA GLY A 146 -6.19 -8.87 17.30
C GLY A 146 -5.21 -7.69 17.32
N SER A 147 -4.65 -7.29 16.19
CA SER A 147 -3.98 -5.99 16.02
C SER A 147 -4.87 -5.05 15.21
N LEU A 148 -4.96 -3.78 15.61
CA LEU A 148 -5.65 -2.75 14.84
C LEU A 148 -4.92 -2.57 13.51
N LYS A 149 -5.47 -3.10 12.42
CA LYS A 149 -4.89 -3.03 11.08
C LYS A 149 -5.28 -1.70 10.44
N ILE A 150 -4.45 -0.68 10.62
CA ILE A 150 -4.60 0.55 9.84
C ILE A 150 -4.08 0.24 8.43
N ILE A 151 -4.98 -0.10 7.51
CA ILE A 151 -4.69 -0.04 6.07
C ILE A 151 -4.54 1.45 5.72
N SER A 152 -3.31 1.95 5.74
CA SER A 152 -3.00 3.32 5.35
C SER A 152 -2.13 3.30 4.11
N LEU A 153 -2.58 4.02 3.09
CA LEU A 153 -1.76 4.40 1.95
C LEU A 153 -1.41 5.87 2.14
N MET A 154 -0.19 6.15 2.62
CA MET A 154 0.25 7.53 2.82
C MET A 154 1.00 8.01 1.58
N VAL A 155 0.61 9.17 1.08
CA VAL A 155 1.24 9.83 -0.06
C VAL A 155 2.13 10.96 0.47
N VAL A 156 3.45 10.80 0.35
CA VAL A 156 4.42 11.83 0.68
C VAL A 156 4.60 12.73 -0.54
N ARG A 157 4.48 14.04 -0.32
CA ARG A 157 4.68 15.05 -1.36
C ARG A 157 6.11 15.55 -1.35
N SER A 158 6.73 15.71 -2.52
CA SER A 158 7.96 16.50 -2.66
C SER A 158 7.64 17.94 -2.28
N GLY A 159 8.32 18.47 -1.26
CA GLY A 159 8.22 19.90 -0.93
C GLY A 159 8.70 20.73 -2.11
N THR A 160 7.83 21.59 -2.63
CA THR A 160 8.27 22.77 -3.38
C THR A 160 8.66 23.82 -2.36
N ALA A 161 9.92 24.26 -2.38
CA ALA A 161 10.30 25.52 -1.76
C ALA A 161 9.55 26.68 -2.41
#